data_AF-A0A9D0U220-F1
#
_entry.id   AF-A0A9D0U220-F1
#
_cell.length_a   1.000
_cell.length_b   1.000
_cell.length_c   1.000
_cell.angle_alpha   90.00
_cell.angle_beta   90.00
_cell.angle_gamma   90.00
#
_symmetry.space_group_name_H-M   'P 1'
#
loop_
_entity.id
_entity.type
_entity.pdbx_description
1 polymer ?
#
loop_
_entity_poly.entity_id
_entity_poly.type
_entity_poly.pdbx_seq_one_letter_code
_entity_poly.pdbx_strand_id
1 'polypeptide(L)'
;MTDILCQPRYGFQRLYLESHAYLLGFNQQQTNNALQQVLCYKLTQEKLNSGSLKSLKIELLKTTSTIVDKSRELEQARSEYYKAYKHDPHSNLDQEAVSLHNSLQNALKDDSSKQINDIKVKLHRQIKANPSNFWIVFDMAWVYFHVDQDMQKAEQELIQAADYALQEKSPLINLILRYLAYTQLILGKNKEALESIQAAIKFSPTEQECPQSIFESIQFNCLIDASYKQQIMLQKLIRRNPLYYIYTQIDELLHPYKNIQSLLLRFHIEKLEQIKKCAYKQWQASHFYQAELPEEFDKEAFFNNDFQSYQALLSHQTYPVLCNVEKISKKIIKQLNTIANKQLTMSQTRYVKKIIETQKQWKKVNQFGGILLYTAIIISLASILLWVTAIITEAPIFADINWKTLLPKLVITVSLSSVIGLMLMRSTPPMNRKHFKQKQLLTNALEGKK
;
A
#
# COMPACT_ATOMS: atom_id res chain seq x y z
N MET A 1 12.97 -30.48 3.33
CA MET A 1 12.51 -29.40 2.41
C MET A 1 12.82 -27.96 2.86
N THR A 2 12.61 -27.57 4.13
CA THR A 2 12.77 -26.15 4.57
C THR A 2 14.20 -25.62 4.47
N ASP A 3 15.24 -26.43 4.70
CA ASP A 3 16.62 -25.92 4.69
C ASP A 3 17.21 -25.72 3.29
N ILE A 4 16.78 -26.52 2.30
CA ILE A 4 17.26 -26.42 0.91
C ILE A 4 16.60 -25.23 0.18
N LEU A 5 15.34 -24.93 0.50
CA LEU A 5 14.62 -23.76 -0.01
C LEU A 5 15.17 -22.43 0.55
N CYS A 6 15.89 -22.48 1.68
CA CYS A 6 16.34 -21.29 2.42
C CYS A 6 17.76 -20.81 2.08
N GLN A 7 18.52 -21.50 1.22
CA GLN A 7 19.90 -21.08 0.89
C GLN A 7 20.24 -20.93 -0.62
N PRO A 8 19.44 -20.25 -1.46
CA PRO A 8 20.00 -19.69 -2.68
C PRO A 8 20.94 -18.54 -2.29
N ARG A 9 22.25 -18.80 -2.36
CA ARG A 9 23.32 -17.87 -1.94
C ARG A 9 23.33 -16.53 -2.67
N TYR A 10 22.51 -16.30 -3.72
CA TYR A 10 22.67 -15.12 -4.60
C TYR A 10 21.38 -14.57 -5.26
N GLY A 11 20.22 -14.49 -4.59
CA GLY A 11 19.06 -13.79 -5.18
C GLY A 11 18.33 -14.49 -6.35
N PHE A 12 18.81 -15.66 -6.81
CA PHE A 12 18.19 -16.48 -7.87
C PHE A 12 17.04 -17.39 -7.38
N GLN A 13 16.26 -16.91 -6.41
CA GLN A 13 15.16 -17.67 -5.80
C GLN A 13 14.08 -18.07 -6.79
N ARG A 14 13.83 -17.24 -7.81
CA ARG A 14 12.82 -17.54 -8.83
C ARG A 14 13.28 -18.60 -9.85
N LEU A 15 14.54 -18.56 -10.30
CA LEU A 15 15.09 -19.59 -11.19
C LEU A 15 15.04 -20.98 -10.52
N TYR A 16 15.33 -21.01 -9.22
CA TYR A 16 15.18 -22.20 -8.39
C TYR A 16 13.72 -22.69 -8.33
N LEU A 17 12.76 -21.79 -8.06
CA LEU A 17 11.34 -22.14 -8.02
C LEU A 17 10.80 -22.60 -9.38
N GLU A 18 11.31 -22.06 -10.49
CA GLU A 18 10.92 -22.45 -11.84
C GLU A 18 11.40 -23.87 -12.18
N SER A 19 12.62 -24.25 -11.80
CA SER A 19 13.08 -25.64 -12.00
C SER A 19 12.40 -26.62 -11.05
N HIS A 20 12.11 -26.21 -9.81
CA HIS A 20 11.38 -27.05 -8.88
C HIS A 20 9.94 -27.25 -9.34
N ALA A 21 9.28 -26.21 -9.86
CA ALA A 21 7.96 -26.35 -10.43
C ALA A 21 7.96 -27.35 -11.60
N TYR A 22 8.96 -27.25 -12.48
CA TYR A 22 9.17 -28.21 -13.57
C TYR A 22 9.44 -29.63 -13.06
N LEU A 23 10.51 -29.85 -12.29
CA LEU A 23 10.97 -31.19 -11.89
C LEU A 23 10.15 -31.86 -10.78
N LEU A 24 9.45 -31.09 -9.95
CA LEU A 24 8.58 -31.66 -8.92
C LEU A 24 7.11 -31.67 -9.36
N GLY A 25 6.79 -31.09 -10.52
CA GLY A 25 5.42 -30.92 -10.99
C GLY A 25 4.56 -30.15 -9.98
N PHE A 26 5.12 -29.08 -9.38
CA PHE A 26 4.38 -28.34 -8.35
C PHE A 26 3.08 -27.77 -8.90
N ASN A 27 2.01 -27.96 -8.12
CA ASN A 27 0.77 -27.27 -8.36
C ASN A 27 0.86 -25.80 -7.87
N GLN A 28 -0.10 -24.99 -8.28
CA GLN A 28 -0.14 -23.56 -7.95
C GLN A 28 -0.10 -23.28 -6.44
N GLN A 29 -0.69 -24.15 -5.62
CA GLN A 29 -0.68 -23.98 -4.17
C GLN A 29 0.72 -24.24 -3.57
N GLN A 30 1.41 -25.29 -4.03
CA GLN A 30 2.77 -25.62 -3.58
C GLN A 30 3.77 -24.53 -3.97
N THR A 31 3.73 -24.07 -5.23
CA THR A 31 4.61 -22.98 -5.70
C THR A 31 4.32 -21.67 -4.96
N ASN A 32 3.05 -21.37 -4.66
CA ASN A 32 2.67 -20.18 -3.88
C ASN A 32 3.20 -20.26 -2.44
N ASN A 33 3.09 -21.43 -1.80
CA ASN A 33 3.59 -21.63 -0.44
C ASN A 33 5.11 -21.47 -0.39
N ALA A 34 5.84 -22.06 -1.35
CA ALA A 34 7.29 -21.92 -1.43
C ALA A 34 7.72 -20.47 -1.68
N LEU A 35 7.07 -19.78 -2.64
CA LEU A 35 7.35 -18.36 -2.93
C LEU A 35 7.03 -17.45 -1.73
N GLN A 36 5.91 -17.70 -1.04
CA GLN A 36 5.56 -16.97 0.18
C GLN A 36 6.54 -17.24 1.31
N GLN A 37 7.00 -18.48 1.51
CA GLN A 37 8.00 -18.78 2.55
C GLN A 37 9.31 -18.03 2.30
N VAL A 38 9.80 -18.06 1.05
CA VAL A 38 11.02 -17.37 0.65
C VAL A 38 10.92 -15.86 0.85
N LEU A 39 9.82 -15.26 0.40
CA LEU A 39 9.58 -13.82 0.55
C LEU A 39 9.29 -13.44 1.99
N CYS A 40 8.44 -14.16 2.71
CA CYS A 40 8.18 -13.90 4.13
C CYS A 40 9.48 -13.99 4.92
N TYR A 41 10.31 -15.02 4.74
CA TYR A 41 11.58 -15.13 5.43
C TYR A 41 12.46 -13.88 5.25
N LYS A 42 12.67 -13.44 3.99
CA LYS A 42 13.46 -12.22 3.70
C LYS A 42 12.78 -10.93 4.17
N LEU A 43 11.46 -10.79 3.97
CA LEU A 43 10.69 -9.59 4.37
C LEU A 43 10.52 -9.48 5.90
N THR A 44 10.55 -10.61 6.63
CA THR A 44 10.49 -10.63 8.11
C THR A 44 11.82 -10.19 8.70
N GLN A 45 12.95 -10.53 8.06
CA GLN A 45 14.26 -9.96 8.44
C GLN A 45 14.30 -8.43 8.24
N GLU A 46 13.61 -7.89 7.23
CA GLU A 46 13.53 -6.45 6.94
C GLU A 46 12.40 -5.69 7.68
N LYS A 47 11.71 -6.31 8.65
CA LYS A 47 10.65 -5.68 9.48
C LYS A 47 9.50 -5.03 8.67
N LEU A 48 9.01 -5.67 7.61
CA LEU A 48 7.86 -5.14 6.86
C LEU A 48 6.51 -5.49 7.51
N ASN A 49 5.59 -4.51 7.55
CA ASN A 49 4.28 -4.63 8.22
C ASN A 49 3.33 -5.63 7.52
N SER A 50 2.48 -6.30 8.31
CA SER A 50 1.48 -7.31 7.88
C SER A 50 0.48 -6.83 6.80
N GLY A 51 0.27 -5.51 6.69
CA GLY A 51 -0.55 -4.90 5.64
C GLY A 51 0.04 -5.01 4.24
N SER A 52 1.38 -4.92 4.11
CA SER A 52 2.10 -5.02 2.85
C SER A 52 2.02 -6.43 2.26
N LEU A 53 2.05 -7.46 3.12
CA LEU A 53 1.92 -8.88 2.75
C LEU A 53 0.57 -9.21 2.07
N LYS A 54 -0.54 -8.63 2.53
CA LYS A 54 -1.86 -8.88 1.92
C LYS A 54 -1.99 -8.32 0.50
N SER A 55 -1.41 -7.16 0.23
CA SER A 55 -1.38 -6.57 -1.12
C SER A 55 -0.39 -7.26 -2.06
N LEU A 56 0.73 -7.76 -1.51
CA LEU A 56 1.70 -8.55 -2.25
C LEU A 56 1.11 -9.87 -2.75
N LYS A 57 0.18 -10.46 -1.99
CA LYS A 57 -0.47 -11.74 -2.33
C LYS A 57 -1.00 -11.82 -3.76
N ILE A 58 -1.56 -10.74 -4.31
CA ILE A 58 -2.11 -10.74 -5.69
C ILE A 58 -0.99 -10.89 -6.72
N GLU A 59 0.08 -10.11 -6.58
CA GLU A 59 1.24 -10.16 -7.48
C GLU A 59 2.04 -11.47 -7.32
N LEU A 60 2.08 -12.02 -6.11
CA LEU A 60 2.65 -13.34 -5.84
C LEU A 60 1.85 -14.47 -6.49
N LEU A 61 0.51 -14.41 -6.40
CA LEU A 61 -0.36 -15.37 -7.08
C LEU A 61 -0.18 -15.30 -8.60
N LYS A 62 -0.05 -14.09 -9.16
CA LYS A 62 0.21 -13.90 -10.59
C LYS A 62 1.55 -14.50 -10.99
N THR A 63 2.62 -14.19 -10.25
CA THR A 63 3.96 -14.75 -10.49
C THR A 63 3.96 -16.26 -10.39
N THR A 64 3.27 -16.80 -9.37
CA THR A 64 3.12 -18.25 -9.18
C THR A 64 2.40 -18.90 -10.35
N SER A 65 1.31 -18.30 -10.84
CA SER A 65 0.61 -18.79 -12.03
C SER A 65 1.56 -18.86 -13.20
N THR A 66 2.30 -17.79 -13.49
CA THR A 66 3.27 -17.76 -14.60
C THR A 66 4.32 -18.87 -14.48
N ILE A 67 4.84 -19.13 -13.28
CA ILE A 67 5.81 -20.21 -13.06
C ILE A 67 5.19 -21.58 -13.37
N VAL A 68 3.97 -21.83 -12.87
CA VAL A 68 3.26 -23.11 -13.05
C VAL A 68 2.86 -23.31 -14.52
N ASP A 69 2.36 -22.26 -15.17
CA ASP A 69 1.99 -22.29 -16.57
C ASP A 69 3.23 -22.58 -17.44
N LYS A 70 4.37 -21.94 -17.12
CA LYS A 70 5.62 -22.22 -17.83
C LYS A 70 6.13 -23.64 -17.61
N SER A 71 6.03 -24.15 -16.40
CA SER A 71 6.36 -25.55 -16.09
C SER A 71 5.48 -26.51 -16.90
N ARG A 72 4.17 -26.25 -17.01
CA ARG A 72 3.25 -27.05 -17.84
C ARG A 72 3.60 -26.99 -19.33
N GLU A 73 3.94 -25.83 -19.85
CA GLU A 73 4.41 -25.68 -21.24
C GLU A 73 5.65 -26.54 -21.51
N LEU A 74 6.62 -26.55 -20.59
CA LEU A 74 7.83 -27.36 -20.72
C LEU A 74 7.52 -28.86 -20.67
N GLU A 75 6.64 -29.30 -19.78
CA GLU A 75 6.18 -30.69 -19.72
C GLU A 75 5.41 -31.12 -20.97
N GLN A 76 4.59 -30.22 -21.52
CA GLN A 76 3.91 -30.45 -22.78
C GLN A 76 4.92 -30.57 -23.93
N ALA A 77 5.88 -29.65 -24.02
CA ALA A 77 6.93 -29.69 -25.04
C ALA A 77 7.79 -30.95 -24.95
N ARG A 78 8.12 -31.40 -23.73
CA ARG A 78 8.81 -32.67 -23.48
C ARG A 78 7.98 -33.86 -23.97
N SER A 79 6.69 -33.87 -23.66
CA SER A 79 5.77 -34.93 -24.08
C SER A 79 5.60 -34.96 -25.60
N GLU A 80 5.53 -33.81 -26.25
CA GLU A 80 5.46 -33.68 -27.71
C GLU A 80 6.76 -34.13 -28.38
N TYR A 81 7.92 -33.75 -27.81
CA TYR A 81 9.23 -34.24 -28.25
C TYR A 81 9.24 -35.77 -28.27
N TYR A 82 8.98 -36.44 -27.15
CA TYR A 82 8.99 -37.92 -27.13
C TYR A 82 7.90 -38.58 -27.97
N LYS A 83 6.78 -37.90 -28.24
CA LYS A 83 5.76 -38.40 -29.19
C LYS A 83 6.25 -38.33 -30.64
N ALA A 84 6.95 -37.26 -31.02
CA ALA A 84 7.48 -37.10 -32.37
C ALA A 84 8.53 -38.19 -32.70
N TYR A 85 9.32 -38.59 -31.71
CA TYR A 85 10.35 -39.64 -31.85
C TYR A 85 9.83 -41.08 -31.66
N LYS A 86 8.53 -41.31 -31.40
CA LYS A 86 7.96 -42.67 -31.30
C LYS A 86 8.07 -43.49 -32.60
N HIS A 87 8.36 -42.86 -33.73
CA HIS A 87 8.54 -43.52 -35.02
C HIS A 87 10.01 -43.83 -35.37
N ASP A 88 10.94 -43.58 -34.45
CA ASP A 88 12.39 -43.75 -34.65
C ASP A 88 12.91 -45.05 -33.99
N PRO A 89 14.02 -45.66 -34.46
CA PRO A 89 14.63 -46.86 -33.87
C PRO A 89 15.05 -46.70 -32.40
N HIS A 90 15.11 -45.47 -31.90
CA HIS A 90 15.45 -45.13 -30.51
C HIS A 90 14.24 -45.09 -29.55
N SER A 91 13.04 -45.47 -30.00
CA SER A 91 11.80 -45.38 -29.20
C SER A 91 11.84 -46.06 -27.82
N ASN A 92 12.65 -47.11 -27.62
CA ASN A 92 12.85 -47.73 -26.31
C ASN A 92 13.66 -46.85 -25.35
N LEU A 93 14.67 -46.13 -25.85
CA LEU A 93 15.49 -45.20 -25.06
C LEU A 93 14.66 -43.98 -24.64
N ASP A 94 13.78 -43.50 -25.52
CA ASP A 94 12.90 -42.37 -25.23
C ASP A 94 11.82 -42.69 -24.19
N GLN A 95 11.27 -43.91 -24.22
CA GLN A 95 10.36 -44.37 -23.16
C GLN A 95 11.08 -44.51 -21.82
N GLU A 96 12.32 -45.02 -21.82
CA GLU A 96 13.14 -45.10 -20.62
C GLU A 96 13.46 -43.70 -20.08
N ALA A 97 13.76 -42.73 -20.95
CA ALA A 97 13.99 -41.34 -20.57
C ALA A 97 12.78 -40.70 -19.84
N VAL A 98 11.56 -40.92 -20.34
CA VAL A 98 10.32 -40.48 -19.65
C VAL A 98 10.19 -41.16 -18.29
N SER A 99 10.42 -42.46 -18.22
CA SER A 99 10.37 -43.22 -16.96
C SER A 99 11.40 -42.74 -15.93
N LEU A 100 12.61 -42.41 -16.38
CA LEU A 100 13.68 -41.91 -15.51
C LEU A 100 13.36 -40.54 -14.96
N HIS A 101 12.79 -39.66 -15.77
CA HIS A 101 12.35 -38.36 -15.29
C HIS A 101 11.28 -38.49 -14.21
N ASN A 102 10.23 -39.28 -14.46
CA ASN A 102 9.19 -39.53 -13.46
C ASN A 102 9.75 -40.15 -12.18
N SER A 103 10.73 -41.05 -12.32
CA SER A 103 11.44 -41.64 -11.17
C SER A 103 12.23 -40.57 -10.41
N LEU A 104 12.90 -39.65 -11.11
CA LEU A 104 13.60 -38.51 -10.51
C LEU A 104 12.62 -37.61 -9.76
N GLN A 105 11.49 -37.25 -10.37
CA GLN A 105 10.47 -36.43 -9.73
C GLN A 105 9.98 -37.07 -8.42
N ASN A 106 9.73 -38.38 -8.41
CA ASN A 106 9.26 -39.11 -7.24
C ASN A 106 10.34 -39.21 -6.16
N ALA A 107 11.57 -39.56 -6.53
CA ALA A 107 12.69 -39.63 -5.59
C ALA A 107 12.98 -38.28 -4.92
N LEU A 108 12.80 -37.17 -5.63
CA LEU A 108 12.93 -35.82 -5.09
C LEU A 108 11.78 -35.43 -4.15
N LYS A 109 10.55 -35.91 -4.40
CA LYS A 109 9.40 -35.71 -3.49
C LYS A 109 9.60 -36.48 -2.17
N ASP A 110 10.17 -37.67 -2.27
CA ASP A 110 10.38 -38.58 -1.13
C ASP A 110 11.72 -38.34 -0.39
N ASP A 111 12.54 -37.38 -0.86
CA ASP A 111 13.87 -37.04 -0.31
C ASP A 111 14.81 -38.27 -0.20
N SER A 112 14.71 -39.18 -1.17
CA SER A 112 15.37 -40.48 -1.13
C SER A 112 16.74 -40.44 -1.81
N SER A 113 17.78 -40.07 -1.04
CA SER A 113 19.17 -39.97 -1.53
C SER A 113 19.67 -41.25 -2.22
N LYS A 114 19.26 -42.43 -1.75
CA LYS A 114 19.59 -43.72 -2.37
C LYS A 114 18.97 -43.86 -3.77
N GLN A 115 17.69 -43.51 -3.92
CA GLN A 115 17.03 -43.56 -5.23
C GLN A 115 17.63 -42.53 -6.20
N ILE A 116 17.99 -41.33 -5.71
CA ILE A 116 18.63 -40.31 -6.54
C ILE A 116 19.96 -40.81 -7.11
N ASN A 117 20.78 -41.50 -6.31
CA ASN A 117 22.03 -42.10 -6.77
C ASN A 117 21.81 -43.19 -7.84
N ASP A 118 20.82 -44.06 -7.64
CA ASP A 118 20.46 -45.10 -8.61
C ASP A 118 19.97 -44.48 -9.94
N ILE A 119 19.16 -43.42 -9.85
CA ILE A 119 18.65 -42.67 -11.01
C ILE A 119 19.79 -41.97 -11.74
N LYS A 120 20.73 -41.35 -11.03
CA LYS A 120 21.93 -40.72 -11.61
C LYS A 120 22.75 -41.70 -12.44
N VAL A 121 22.95 -42.93 -11.97
CA VAL A 121 23.64 -43.98 -12.74
C VAL A 121 22.88 -44.31 -14.03
N LYS A 122 21.54 -44.39 -13.96
CA LYS A 122 20.70 -44.66 -15.14
C LYS A 122 20.67 -43.49 -16.13
N LEU A 123 20.58 -42.25 -15.64
CA LEU A 123 20.69 -41.03 -16.45
C LEU A 123 22.02 -41.01 -17.21
N HIS A 124 23.13 -41.30 -16.54
CA HIS A 124 24.44 -41.34 -17.19
C HIS A 124 24.54 -42.43 -18.27
N ARG A 125 23.90 -43.59 -18.07
CA ARG A 125 23.81 -44.63 -19.11
C ARG A 125 22.98 -44.16 -20.31
N GLN A 126 21.87 -43.48 -20.06
CA GLN A 126 21.03 -42.91 -21.12
C GLN A 126 21.75 -41.84 -21.93
N ILE A 127 22.47 -40.92 -21.28
CA ILE A 127 23.27 -39.90 -21.97
C ILE A 127 24.34 -40.55 -22.85
N LYS A 128 24.98 -41.64 -22.40
CA LYS A 128 25.93 -42.39 -23.24
C LYS A 128 25.28 -43.07 -24.44
N ALA A 129 24.04 -43.56 -24.28
CA ALA A 129 23.30 -44.22 -25.36
C ALA A 129 22.71 -43.23 -26.36
N ASN A 130 22.27 -42.06 -25.90
CA ASN A 130 21.70 -41.00 -26.71
C ASN A 130 22.14 -39.61 -26.19
N PRO A 131 23.33 -39.12 -26.61
CA PRO A 131 23.88 -37.85 -26.13
C PRO A 131 23.14 -36.61 -26.63
N SER A 132 22.31 -36.72 -27.69
CA SER A 132 21.52 -35.60 -28.23
C SER A 132 20.19 -35.38 -27.49
N ASN A 133 19.81 -36.27 -26.56
CA ASN A 133 18.61 -36.11 -25.73
C ASN A 133 18.83 -35.04 -24.64
N PHE A 134 18.74 -33.78 -25.04
CA PHE A 134 18.99 -32.62 -24.18
C PHE A 134 18.09 -32.55 -22.93
N TRP A 135 16.92 -33.20 -22.94
CA TRP A 135 16.05 -33.30 -21.76
C TRP A 135 16.70 -34.14 -20.65
N ILE A 136 17.31 -35.28 -20.99
CA ILE A 136 18.01 -36.14 -20.03
C ILE A 136 19.33 -35.50 -19.59
N VAL A 137 20.05 -34.87 -20.52
CA VAL A 137 21.27 -34.12 -20.19
C VAL A 137 20.95 -32.99 -19.20
N PHE A 138 19.84 -32.27 -19.40
CA PHE A 138 19.38 -31.25 -18.46
C PHE A 138 18.96 -31.84 -17.10
N ASP A 139 18.24 -32.96 -17.06
CA ASP A 139 17.89 -33.64 -15.81
C ASP A 139 19.16 -34.05 -15.02
N MET A 140 20.21 -34.51 -15.70
CA MET A 140 21.50 -34.83 -15.09
C MET A 140 22.25 -33.58 -14.59
N ALA A 141 22.28 -32.52 -15.39
CA ALA A 141 22.85 -31.23 -15.00
C ALA A 141 22.21 -30.70 -13.71
N TRP A 142 20.89 -30.84 -13.59
CA TRP A 142 20.17 -30.42 -12.41
C TRP A 142 20.55 -31.24 -11.17
N VAL A 143 20.73 -32.56 -11.31
CA VAL A 143 21.22 -33.41 -10.21
C VAL A 143 22.60 -32.95 -9.74
N TYR A 144 23.52 -32.67 -10.67
CA TYR A 144 24.84 -32.13 -10.30
C TYR A 144 24.74 -30.77 -9.60
N PHE A 145 23.86 -29.89 -10.08
CA PHE A 145 23.68 -28.56 -9.53
C PHE A 145 23.09 -28.58 -8.12
N HIS A 146 22.00 -29.33 -7.91
CA HIS A 146 21.20 -29.23 -6.69
C HIS A 146 21.47 -30.32 -5.65
N VAL A 147 21.83 -31.53 -6.08
CA VAL A 147 22.06 -32.67 -5.18
C VAL A 147 23.54 -32.78 -4.84
N ASP A 148 24.39 -32.87 -5.86
CA ASP A 148 25.84 -33.06 -5.65
C ASP A 148 26.56 -31.74 -5.34
N GLN A 149 25.96 -30.60 -5.71
CA GLN A 149 26.57 -29.26 -5.67
C GLN A 149 27.90 -29.18 -6.45
N ASP A 150 28.06 -30.00 -7.49
CA ASP A 150 29.23 -30.04 -8.37
C ASP A 150 28.99 -29.11 -9.58
N MET A 151 29.34 -27.84 -9.39
CA MET A 151 29.09 -26.79 -10.38
C MET A 151 29.88 -27.00 -11.67
N GLN A 152 31.05 -27.65 -11.62
CA GLN A 152 31.85 -27.91 -12.83
C GLN A 152 31.19 -28.95 -13.72
N LYS A 153 30.69 -30.05 -13.12
CA LYS A 153 29.93 -31.06 -13.89
C LYS A 153 28.59 -30.52 -14.36
N ALA A 154 27.91 -29.75 -13.52
CA ALA A 154 26.67 -29.08 -13.92
C ALA A 154 26.90 -28.18 -15.14
N GLU A 155 27.96 -27.37 -15.17
CA GLU A 155 28.31 -26.51 -16.31
C GLU A 155 28.52 -27.33 -17.59
N GLN A 156 29.28 -28.44 -17.51
CA GLN A 156 29.56 -29.31 -18.67
C GLN A 156 28.26 -29.88 -19.28
N GLU A 157 27.39 -30.45 -18.45
CA GLU A 157 26.12 -31.00 -18.90
C GLU A 157 25.18 -29.88 -19.41
N LEU A 158 25.19 -28.69 -18.81
CA LEU A 158 24.38 -27.55 -19.27
C LEU A 158 24.84 -27.02 -20.63
N ILE A 159 26.15 -26.97 -20.90
CA ILE A 159 26.68 -26.61 -22.22
C ILE A 159 26.19 -27.61 -23.27
N GLN A 160 26.36 -28.91 -23.00
CA GLN A 160 25.89 -29.96 -23.90
C GLN A 160 24.38 -29.89 -24.14
N ALA A 161 23.58 -29.73 -23.09
CA ALA A 161 22.14 -29.59 -23.21
C ALA A 161 21.74 -28.35 -24.02
N ALA A 162 22.44 -27.23 -23.85
CA ALA A 162 22.16 -25.99 -24.57
C ALA A 162 22.42 -26.14 -26.07
N ASP A 163 23.53 -26.77 -26.45
CA ASP A 163 23.90 -26.95 -27.87
C ASP A 163 22.83 -27.75 -28.63
N TYR A 164 22.37 -28.87 -28.05
CA TYR A 164 21.33 -29.69 -28.66
C TYR A 164 19.94 -29.02 -28.59
N ALA A 165 19.58 -28.40 -27.47
CA ALA A 165 18.31 -27.69 -27.35
C ALA A 165 18.20 -26.51 -28.35
N LEU A 166 19.33 -25.87 -28.67
CA LEU A 166 19.42 -24.80 -29.66
C LEU A 166 19.15 -25.32 -31.08
N GLN A 167 19.76 -26.45 -31.45
CA GLN A 167 19.57 -27.10 -32.75
C GLN A 167 18.10 -27.48 -32.99
N GLU A 168 17.46 -28.03 -31.95
CA GLU A 168 16.05 -28.46 -31.96
C GLU A 168 15.05 -27.31 -31.75
N LYS A 169 15.52 -26.06 -31.58
CA LYS A 169 14.69 -24.87 -31.25
C LYS A 169 13.74 -25.12 -30.08
N SER A 170 14.21 -25.86 -29.09
CA SER A 170 13.41 -26.29 -27.95
C SER A 170 13.03 -25.11 -27.05
N PRO A 171 11.78 -25.04 -26.52
CA PRO A 171 11.40 -24.02 -25.55
C PRO A 171 12.18 -24.14 -24.22
N LEU A 172 12.87 -25.26 -23.98
CA LEU A 172 13.72 -25.47 -22.81
C LEU A 172 15.03 -24.66 -22.85
N ILE A 173 15.46 -24.20 -24.04
CA ILE A 173 16.75 -23.51 -24.22
C ILE A 173 16.92 -22.30 -23.29
N ASN A 174 15.86 -21.51 -23.10
CA ASN A 174 15.91 -20.35 -22.21
C ASN A 174 16.22 -20.77 -20.76
N LEU A 175 15.60 -21.86 -20.28
CA LEU A 175 15.82 -22.35 -18.92
C LEU A 175 17.25 -22.88 -18.77
N ILE A 176 17.73 -23.68 -19.73
CA ILE A 176 19.10 -24.22 -19.72
C ILE A 176 20.13 -23.08 -19.68
N LEU A 177 20.00 -22.08 -20.55
CA LEU A 177 20.96 -20.97 -20.63
C LEU A 177 20.98 -20.11 -19.36
N ARG A 178 19.84 -19.95 -18.66
CA ARG A 178 19.80 -19.26 -17.37
C ARG A 178 20.51 -20.07 -16.27
N TYR A 179 20.32 -21.38 -16.24
CA TYR A 179 21.06 -22.28 -15.33
C TYR A 179 22.56 -22.28 -15.64
N LEU A 180 22.93 -22.29 -16.91
CA LEU A 180 24.33 -22.22 -17.35
C LEU A 180 24.95 -20.91 -16.88
N ALA A 181 24.27 -19.80 -17.11
CA ALA A 181 24.74 -18.48 -16.70
C ALA A 181 24.92 -18.38 -15.18
N TYR A 182 23.98 -18.93 -14.41
CA TYR A 182 24.09 -18.94 -12.95
C TYR A 182 25.23 -19.84 -12.46
N THR A 183 25.42 -21.01 -13.07
CA THR A 183 26.52 -21.93 -12.75
C THR A 183 27.87 -21.28 -13.03
N GLN A 184 28.02 -20.62 -14.18
CA GLN A 184 29.20 -19.86 -14.56
C GLN A 184 29.48 -18.72 -13.57
N LEU A 185 28.44 -18.01 -13.11
CA LEU A 185 28.59 -16.99 -12.08
C LEU A 185 29.18 -17.58 -10.79
N ILE A 186 28.64 -18.70 -10.31
CA ILE A 186 29.13 -19.36 -9.08
C ILE A 186 30.61 -19.78 -9.25
N LEU A 187 30.99 -20.19 -10.45
CA LEU A 187 32.37 -20.53 -10.81
C LEU A 187 33.28 -19.31 -11.02
N GLY A 188 32.78 -18.08 -10.90
CA GLY A 188 33.54 -16.84 -11.11
C GLY A 188 33.76 -16.47 -12.58
N LYS A 189 33.11 -17.16 -13.52
CA LYS A 189 33.17 -16.94 -14.97
C LYS A 189 32.18 -15.87 -15.41
N ASN A 190 32.41 -14.64 -14.96
CA ASN A 190 31.43 -13.54 -15.08
C ASN A 190 31.12 -13.15 -16.54
N LYS A 191 32.09 -13.23 -17.45
CA LYS A 191 31.90 -12.85 -18.86
C LYS A 191 31.03 -13.88 -19.57
N GLU A 192 31.34 -15.15 -19.37
CA GLU A 192 30.63 -16.30 -19.90
C GLU A 192 29.19 -16.34 -19.34
N ALA A 193 29.02 -16.06 -18.04
CA ALA A 193 27.71 -15.91 -17.43
C ALA A 193 26.88 -14.81 -18.12
N LEU A 194 27.50 -13.67 -18.43
CA LEU A 194 26.83 -12.59 -19.14
C LEU A 194 26.43 -12.98 -20.57
N GLU A 195 27.29 -13.71 -21.28
CA GLU A 195 27.00 -14.21 -22.63
C GLU A 195 25.83 -15.20 -22.62
N SER A 196 25.85 -16.15 -21.68
CA SER A 196 24.79 -17.14 -21.50
C SER A 196 23.44 -16.50 -21.18
N ILE A 197 23.39 -15.49 -20.29
CA ILE A 197 22.11 -14.82 -19.98
C ILE A 197 21.62 -13.94 -21.14
N GLN A 198 22.52 -13.33 -21.91
CA GLN A 198 22.15 -12.59 -23.11
C GLN A 198 21.61 -13.52 -24.19
N ALA A 199 22.19 -14.71 -24.34
CA ALA A 199 21.64 -15.76 -25.19
C ALA A 199 20.25 -16.18 -24.70
N ALA A 200 20.05 -16.38 -23.39
CA ALA A 200 18.74 -16.71 -22.84
C ALA A 200 17.66 -15.68 -23.19
N ILE A 201 18.00 -14.38 -23.14
CA ILE A 201 17.08 -13.30 -23.54
C ILE A 201 16.73 -13.40 -25.03
N LYS A 202 17.71 -13.67 -25.90
CA LYS A 202 17.50 -13.79 -27.37
C LYS A 202 16.59 -14.98 -27.73
N PHE A 203 16.72 -16.09 -27.01
CA PHE A 203 15.93 -17.30 -27.24
C PHE A 203 14.65 -17.37 -26.39
N SER A 204 14.26 -16.25 -25.78
CA SER A 204 12.93 -16.13 -25.19
C SER A 204 11.88 -16.08 -26.31
N PRO A 205 10.81 -16.90 -26.26
CA PRO A 205 9.79 -16.99 -27.33
C PRO A 205 9.06 -15.67 -27.61
N THR A 206 9.17 -14.68 -26.73
CA THR A 206 8.76 -13.30 -27.01
C THR A 206 9.76 -12.30 -26.40
N GLU A 207 10.07 -11.23 -27.15
CA GLU A 207 10.91 -10.10 -26.71
C GLU A 207 10.30 -9.35 -25.51
N GLN A 208 9.00 -9.53 -25.26
CA GLN A 208 8.27 -8.89 -24.18
C GLN A 208 8.14 -9.77 -22.91
N GLU A 209 8.37 -11.09 -22.90
CA GLU A 209 7.92 -11.96 -21.79
C GLU A 209 9.00 -12.54 -20.87
N CYS A 210 10.28 -12.16 -20.96
CA CYS A 210 11.25 -12.61 -19.95
C CYS A 210 11.80 -11.50 -19.05
N PRO A 211 10.93 -10.84 -18.26
CA PRO A 211 11.38 -9.84 -17.28
C PRO A 211 12.36 -10.44 -16.27
N GLN A 212 12.33 -11.77 -16.09
CA GLN A 212 13.24 -12.49 -15.22
C GLN A 212 14.66 -12.56 -15.80
N SER A 213 14.85 -13.02 -17.04
CA SER A 213 16.19 -13.01 -17.66
C SER A 213 16.76 -11.60 -17.81
N ILE A 214 15.91 -10.59 -18.02
CA ILE A 214 16.33 -9.18 -18.02
C ILE A 214 16.85 -8.77 -16.64
N PHE A 215 16.16 -9.14 -15.56
CA PHE A 215 16.62 -8.88 -14.19
C PHE A 215 17.96 -9.55 -13.91
N GLU A 216 18.10 -10.82 -14.30
CA GLU A 216 19.32 -11.62 -14.15
C GLU A 216 20.48 -11.02 -14.94
N SER A 217 20.21 -10.54 -16.16
CA SER A 217 21.20 -9.81 -16.95
C SER A 217 21.60 -8.50 -16.29
N ILE A 218 20.69 -7.77 -15.65
CA ILE A 218 21.03 -6.55 -14.88
C ILE A 218 21.96 -6.92 -13.72
N GLN A 219 21.67 -7.98 -12.97
CA GLN A 219 22.53 -8.47 -11.88
C GLN A 219 23.95 -8.75 -12.38
N PHE A 220 24.10 -9.55 -13.44
CA PHE A 220 25.42 -9.92 -13.96
C PHE A 220 26.18 -8.73 -14.54
N ASN A 221 25.46 -7.85 -15.25
CA ASN A 221 26.07 -6.63 -15.76
C ASN A 221 26.58 -5.74 -14.64
N CYS A 222 25.84 -5.58 -13.53
CA CYS A 222 26.28 -4.78 -12.40
C CYS A 222 27.59 -5.30 -11.77
N LEU A 223 27.80 -6.62 -11.78
CA LEU A 223 29.04 -7.24 -11.29
C LEU A 223 30.27 -6.92 -12.15
N ILE A 224 30.07 -6.64 -13.44
CA ILE A 224 31.14 -6.25 -14.37
C ILE A 224 31.29 -4.73 -14.38
N ASP A 225 30.19 -4.01 -14.60
CA ASP A 225 30.11 -2.56 -14.60
C ASP A 225 28.70 -2.07 -14.24
N ALA A 226 28.59 -1.39 -13.09
CA ALA A 226 27.35 -0.79 -12.61
C ALA A 226 27.05 0.56 -13.32
N SER A 227 26.94 0.51 -14.64
CA SER A 227 26.77 1.69 -15.47
C SER A 227 25.34 2.29 -15.39
N TYR A 228 25.18 3.50 -15.90
CA TYR A 228 23.89 4.17 -16.04
C TYR A 228 22.87 3.38 -16.90
N LYS A 229 23.35 2.56 -17.85
CA LYS A 229 22.50 1.74 -18.72
C LYS A 229 21.66 0.73 -17.93
N GLN A 230 22.25 0.09 -16.92
CA GLN A 230 21.66 -0.94 -16.07
C GLN A 230 20.59 -0.30 -15.17
N GLN A 231 20.83 0.93 -14.68
CA GLN A 231 19.81 1.70 -13.97
C GLN A 231 18.59 1.97 -14.84
N ILE A 232 18.78 2.38 -16.11
CA ILE A 232 17.67 2.61 -17.04
C ILE A 232 16.89 1.31 -17.29
N MET A 233 17.59 0.20 -17.52
CA MET A 233 16.95 -1.10 -17.74
C MET A 233 16.15 -1.54 -16.52
N LEU A 234 16.71 -1.41 -15.32
CA LEU A 234 16.03 -1.71 -14.08
C LEU A 234 14.82 -0.80 -13.86
N GLN A 235 14.96 0.49 -14.17
CA GLN A 235 13.86 1.45 -14.09
C GLN A 235 12.68 1.05 -14.99
N LYS A 236 12.97 0.66 -16.25
CA LYS A 236 11.94 0.16 -17.17
C LYS A 236 11.28 -1.11 -16.65
N LEU A 237 12.07 -2.03 -16.11
CA LEU A 237 11.60 -3.29 -15.56
C LEU A 237 10.67 -3.09 -14.36
N ILE A 238 11.07 -2.28 -13.38
CA ILE A 238 10.28 -1.96 -12.18
C ILE A 238 8.97 -1.26 -12.53
N ARG A 239 8.99 -0.36 -13.53
CA ARG A 239 7.76 0.31 -14.01
C ARG A 239 6.77 -0.66 -14.63
N ARG A 240 7.26 -1.70 -15.32
CA ARG A 240 6.43 -2.72 -15.95
C ARG A 240 5.91 -3.75 -14.94
N ASN A 241 6.74 -4.15 -13.99
CA ASN A 241 6.36 -5.05 -12.91
C ASN A 241 6.97 -4.57 -11.58
N PRO A 242 6.15 -3.97 -10.69
CA PRO A 242 6.61 -3.44 -9.41
C PRO A 242 7.28 -4.45 -8.48
N LEU A 243 7.07 -5.76 -8.65
CA LEU A 243 7.72 -6.78 -7.81
C LEU A 243 9.25 -6.74 -7.90
N TYR A 244 9.80 -6.36 -9.06
CA TYR A 244 11.26 -6.25 -9.20
C TYR A 244 11.85 -5.14 -8.32
N TYR A 245 11.04 -4.21 -7.82
CA TYR A 245 11.49 -3.30 -6.78
C TYR A 245 11.89 -4.06 -5.52
N ILE A 246 11.03 -4.98 -5.06
CA ILE A 246 11.27 -5.78 -3.87
C ILE A 246 12.43 -6.74 -4.12
N TYR A 247 12.43 -7.41 -5.27
CA TYR A 247 13.55 -8.29 -5.62
C TYR A 247 14.87 -7.53 -5.60
N THR A 248 14.93 -6.30 -6.12
CA THR A 248 16.16 -5.47 -6.07
C THR A 248 16.55 -5.11 -4.63
N GLN A 249 15.58 -4.80 -3.75
CA GLN A 249 15.88 -4.44 -2.35
C GLN A 249 16.56 -5.57 -1.59
N ILE A 250 16.08 -6.80 -1.77
CA ILE A 250 16.52 -7.99 -1.03
C ILE A 250 17.66 -8.76 -1.71
N ASP A 251 18.16 -8.23 -2.83
CA ASP A 251 19.17 -8.87 -3.65
C ASP A 251 20.58 -8.50 -3.21
N GLU A 252 21.35 -9.50 -2.79
CA GLU A 252 22.70 -9.32 -2.26
C GLU A 252 23.70 -8.88 -3.32
N LEU A 253 23.46 -9.20 -4.60
CA LEU A 253 24.32 -8.75 -5.70
C LEU A 253 24.06 -7.28 -5.99
N LEU A 254 22.82 -6.80 -5.90
CA LEU A 254 22.48 -5.40 -6.21
C LEU A 254 22.58 -4.45 -4.99
N HIS A 255 22.50 -4.98 -3.76
CA HIS A 255 22.50 -4.19 -2.53
C HIS A 255 23.72 -3.25 -2.38
N PRO A 256 24.97 -3.66 -2.68
CA PRO A 256 26.15 -2.82 -2.52
C PRO A 256 26.18 -1.56 -3.40
N TYR A 257 25.39 -1.52 -4.48
CA TYR A 257 25.45 -0.46 -5.48
C TYR A 257 24.60 0.76 -5.08
N LYS A 258 25.26 1.82 -4.58
CA LYS A 258 24.60 3.07 -4.14
C LYS A 258 23.70 3.72 -5.18
N ASN A 259 24.05 3.62 -6.46
CA ASN A 259 23.26 4.16 -7.56
C ASN A 259 21.91 3.43 -7.76
N ILE A 260 21.89 2.11 -7.55
CA ILE A 260 20.66 1.31 -7.53
C ILE A 260 19.81 1.67 -6.31
N GLN A 261 20.42 1.81 -5.13
CA GLN A 261 19.69 2.23 -3.92
C GLN A 261 19.05 3.61 -4.07
N SER A 262 19.79 4.58 -4.62
CA SER A 262 19.27 5.91 -4.95
C SER A 262 18.11 5.85 -5.96
N LEU A 263 18.18 4.96 -6.96
CA LEU A 263 17.08 4.73 -7.91
C LEU A 263 15.82 4.22 -7.21
N LEU A 264 15.95 3.25 -6.30
CA LEU A 264 14.83 2.70 -5.53
C LEU A 264 14.21 3.74 -4.59
N LEU A 265 15.03 4.56 -3.94
CA LEU A 265 14.54 5.67 -3.11
C LEU A 265 13.76 6.69 -3.96
N ARG A 266 14.29 7.07 -5.12
CA ARG A 266 13.61 7.98 -6.05
C ARG A 266 12.24 7.46 -6.47
N PHE A 267 12.16 6.17 -6.82
CA PHE A 267 10.89 5.52 -7.15
C PHE A 267 9.87 5.64 -6.02
N HIS A 268 10.30 5.37 -4.80
CA HIS A 268 9.44 5.46 -3.62
C HIS A 268 8.91 6.88 -3.42
N ILE A 269 9.80 7.88 -3.47
CA ILE A 269 9.45 9.30 -3.34
C ILE A 269 8.50 9.74 -4.46
N GLU A 270 8.80 9.41 -5.72
CA GLU A 270 7.94 9.72 -6.88
C GLU A 270 6.52 9.17 -6.69
N LYS A 271 6.39 7.96 -6.13
CA LYS A 271 5.07 7.36 -5.85
C LYS A 271 4.32 8.03 -4.71
N LEU A 272 5.01 8.39 -3.62
CA LEU A 272 4.41 9.16 -2.54
C LEU A 272 3.89 10.51 -3.04
N GLU A 273 4.65 11.20 -3.89
CA GLU A 273 4.23 12.45 -4.51
C GLU A 273 3.03 12.27 -5.46
N GLN A 274 2.98 11.18 -6.23
CA GLN A 274 1.81 10.85 -7.05
C GLN A 274 0.57 10.60 -6.20
N ILE A 275 0.70 9.88 -5.08
CA ILE A 275 -0.38 9.66 -4.12
C ILE A 275 -0.84 11.00 -3.52
N LYS A 276 0.10 11.84 -3.09
CA LYS A 276 -0.21 13.19 -2.57
C LYS A 276 -1.01 14.01 -3.57
N LYS A 277 -0.55 14.10 -4.82
CA LYS A 277 -1.24 14.83 -5.89
C LYS A 277 -2.63 14.27 -6.18
N CYS A 278 -2.76 12.95 -6.25
CA CYS A 278 -4.04 12.28 -6.51
C CYS A 278 -5.04 12.48 -5.35
N ALA A 279 -4.59 12.30 -4.11
CA ALA A 279 -5.39 12.56 -2.92
C ALA A 279 -5.80 14.04 -2.85
N TYR A 280 -4.87 14.96 -3.09
CA TYR A 280 -5.18 16.40 -3.09
C TYR A 280 -6.24 16.76 -4.13
N LYS A 281 -6.14 16.23 -5.36
CA LYS A 281 -7.17 16.43 -6.40
C LYS A 281 -8.53 15.89 -5.97
N GLN A 282 -8.57 14.73 -5.29
CA GLN A 282 -9.81 14.18 -4.74
C GLN A 282 -10.35 15.01 -3.55
N TRP A 283 -9.46 15.59 -2.75
CA TRP A 283 -9.81 16.48 -1.64
C TRP A 283 -10.45 17.77 -2.16
N GLN A 284 -9.87 18.38 -3.19
CA GLN A 284 -10.42 19.56 -3.85
C GLN A 284 -11.82 19.31 -4.44
N ALA A 285 -12.09 18.07 -4.87
CA ALA A 285 -13.40 17.65 -5.34
C ALA A 285 -14.39 17.30 -4.22
N SER A 286 -13.95 17.25 -2.96
CA SER A 286 -14.81 16.92 -1.82
C SER A 286 -15.77 18.06 -1.48
N HIS A 287 -16.93 17.71 -0.93
CA HIS A 287 -17.92 18.71 -0.48
C HIS A 287 -17.35 19.63 0.62
N PHE A 288 -16.47 19.14 1.50
CA PHE A 288 -15.83 19.97 2.52
C PHE A 288 -14.93 21.05 1.92
N TYR A 289 -14.16 20.70 0.89
CA TYR A 289 -13.30 21.67 0.23
C TYR A 289 -14.11 22.71 -0.55
N GLN A 290 -15.23 22.30 -1.14
CA GLN A 290 -16.12 23.20 -1.88
C GLN A 290 -17.01 24.07 -0.99
N ALA A 291 -17.28 23.65 0.24
CA ALA A 291 -18.12 24.39 1.18
C ALA A 291 -17.45 25.71 1.61
N GLU A 292 -18.27 26.72 1.87
CA GLU A 292 -17.83 27.93 2.57
C GLU A 292 -17.57 27.58 4.05
N LEU A 293 -16.29 27.46 4.40
CA LEU A 293 -15.85 27.20 5.77
C LEU A 293 -15.48 28.51 6.47
N PRO A 294 -15.51 28.58 7.81
CA PRO A 294 -15.02 29.74 8.55
C PRO A 294 -13.58 30.10 8.14
N GLU A 295 -13.24 31.40 8.11
CA GLU A 295 -11.91 31.90 7.71
C GLU A 295 -10.75 31.26 8.48
N GLU A 296 -11.00 30.81 9.72
CA GLU A 296 -10.03 30.13 10.58
C GLU A 296 -9.67 28.70 10.10
N PHE A 297 -10.45 28.12 9.17
CA PHE A 297 -10.21 26.79 8.64
C PHE A 297 -9.46 26.86 7.30
N ASP A 298 -8.13 26.76 7.39
CA ASP A 298 -7.29 26.63 6.20
C ASP A 298 -7.39 25.21 5.64
N LYS A 299 -8.05 25.11 4.48
CA LYS A 299 -8.31 23.85 3.76
C LYS A 299 -7.04 23.17 3.25
N GLU A 300 -6.02 23.95 2.89
CA GLU A 300 -4.75 23.43 2.36
C GLU A 300 -3.85 23.00 3.51
N ALA A 301 -3.74 23.80 4.56
CA ALA A 301 -3.01 23.43 5.77
C ALA A 301 -3.61 22.18 6.43
N PHE A 302 -4.94 22.06 6.48
CA PHE A 302 -5.63 20.87 6.98
C PHE A 302 -5.19 19.60 6.22
N PHE A 303 -5.23 19.64 4.88
CA PHE A 303 -4.78 18.52 4.06
C PHE A 303 -3.29 18.21 4.30
N ASN A 304 -2.42 19.22 4.31
CA ASN A 304 -0.98 19.02 4.44
C ASN A 304 -0.60 18.42 5.81
N ASN A 305 -1.21 18.89 6.89
CA ASN A 305 -0.94 18.39 8.25
C ASN A 305 -1.38 16.93 8.41
N ASP A 306 -2.59 16.60 7.95
CA ASP A 306 -3.07 15.22 8.02
C ASP A 306 -2.30 14.32 7.05
N PHE A 307 -1.97 14.80 5.84
CA PHE A 307 -1.18 14.04 4.88
C PHE A 307 0.23 13.74 5.41
N GLN A 308 0.88 14.64 6.15
CA GLN A 308 2.17 14.35 6.80
C GLN A 308 2.07 13.14 7.75
N SER A 309 0.98 13.03 8.51
CA SER A 309 0.72 11.87 9.36
C SER A 309 0.55 10.58 8.53
N TYR A 310 -0.07 10.67 7.35
CA TYR A 310 -0.13 9.56 6.40
C TYR A 310 1.20 9.26 5.73
N GLN A 311 2.02 10.25 5.45
CA GLN A 311 3.31 10.08 4.79
C GLN A 311 4.23 9.19 5.62
N ALA A 312 4.23 9.34 6.94
CA ALA A 312 4.92 8.43 7.85
C ALA A 312 4.40 6.98 7.68
N LEU A 313 3.08 6.77 7.70
CA LEU A 313 2.48 5.44 7.50
C LEU A 313 2.75 4.83 6.11
N LEU A 314 2.75 5.66 5.07
CA LEU A 314 2.99 5.29 3.68
C LEU A 314 4.46 4.98 3.41
N SER A 315 5.38 5.65 4.10
CA SER A 315 6.82 5.42 3.99
C SER A 315 7.22 3.98 4.39
N HIS A 316 6.43 3.35 5.26
CA HIS A 316 6.60 1.96 5.67
C HIS A 316 5.90 0.94 4.76
N GLN A 317 5.23 1.38 3.68
CA GLN A 317 4.57 0.48 2.73
C GLN A 317 5.54 0.08 1.62
N THR A 318 5.46 -1.17 1.15
CA THR A 318 6.28 -1.62 0.01
C THR A 318 5.85 -0.93 -1.28
N TYR A 319 6.79 -0.68 -2.18
CA TYR A 319 6.55 0.01 -3.45
C TYR A 319 5.39 -0.59 -4.29
N PRO A 320 5.19 -1.93 -4.40
CA PRO A 320 4.04 -2.48 -5.10
C PRO A 320 2.68 -2.03 -4.52
N VAL A 321 2.59 -1.80 -3.21
CA VAL A 321 1.37 -1.25 -2.59
C VAL A 321 1.15 0.18 -3.07
N LEU A 322 2.21 0.99 -3.03
CA LEU A 322 2.19 2.41 -3.42
C LEU A 322 1.83 2.60 -4.90
N CYS A 323 2.09 1.61 -5.76
CA CYS A 323 1.65 1.62 -7.15
C CYS A 323 0.13 1.65 -7.31
N ASN A 324 -0.66 1.22 -6.31
CA ASN A 324 -2.11 1.37 -6.31
C ASN A 324 -2.55 2.76 -5.81
N VAL A 325 -2.11 3.78 -6.55
CA VAL A 325 -2.25 5.21 -6.21
C VAL A 325 -3.71 5.56 -5.93
N GLU A 326 -4.64 5.14 -6.79
CA GLU A 326 -6.06 5.50 -6.66
C GLU A 326 -6.70 4.91 -5.40
N LYS A 327 -6.44 3.64 -5.09
CA LYS A 327 -7.01 2.97 -3.90
C LYS A 327 -6.47 3.59 -2.61
N ILE A 328 -5.18 3.92 -2.57
CA ILE A 328 -4.57 4.57 -1.42
C ILE A 328 -5.15 5.97 -1.25
N SER A 329 -5.19 6.78 -2.32
CA SER A 329 -5.77 8.13 -2.29
C SER A 329 -7.22 8.11 -1.79
N LYS A 330 -8.06 7.19 -2.28
CA LYS A 330 -9.45 7.04 -1.79
C LYS A 330 -9.53 6.72 -0.29
N LYS A 331 -8.62 5.89 0.23
CA LYS A 331 -8.57 5.59 1.67
C LYS A 331 -8.18 6.82 2.50
N ILE A 332 -7.15 7.55 2.06
CA ILE A 332 -6.71 8.79 2.70
C ILE A 332 -7.88 9.77 2.75
N ILE A 333 -8.59 9.96 1.63
CA ILE A 333 -9.71 10.89 1.52
C ILE A 333 -10.90 10.48 2.37
N LYS A 334 -11.23 9.18 2.44
CA LYS A 334 -12.29 8.69 3.34
C LYS A 334 -11.98 9.03 4.79
N GLN A 335 -10.73 8.90 5.21
CA GLN A 335 -10.32 9.23 6.57
C GLN A 335 -10.24 10.74 6.81
N LEU A 336 -9.70 11.51 5.87
CA LEU A 336 -9.73 12.98 5.90
C LEU A 336 -11.16 13.50 6.05
N ASN A 337 -12.11 13.00 5.26
CA ASN A 337 -13.53 13.35 5.37
C ASN A 337 -14.12 12.99 6.73
N THR A 338 -13.65 11.92 7.36
CA THR A 338 -14.10 11.51 8.71
C THR A 338 -13.55 12.47 9.76
N ILE A 339 -12.28 12.86 9.66
CA ILE A 339 -11.63 13.82 10.56
C ILE A 339 -12.24 15.21 10.38
N ALA A 340 -12.42 15.67 9.15
CA ALA A 340 -13.07 16.93 8.81
C ALA A 340 -14.49 16.98 9.39
N ASN A 341 -15.31 15.95 9.17
CA ASN A 341 -16.63 15.84 9.79
C ASN A 341 -16.59 15.98 11.30
N LYS A 342 -15.69 15.25 11.96
CA LYS A 342 -15.55 15.28 13.42
C LYS A 342 -15.15 16.67 13.91
N GLN A 343 -14.17 17.31 13.27
CA GLN A 343 -13.71 18.64 13.63
C GLN A 343 -14.80 19.69 13.41
N LEU A 344 -15.48 19.67 12.26
CA LEU A 344 -16.58 20.58 11.96
C LEU A 344 -17.75 20.40 12.93
N THR A 345 -18.11 19.15 13.27
CA THR A 345 -19.14 18.85 14.28
C THR A 345 -18.76 19.34 15.67
N MET A 346 -17.50 19.15 16.08
CA MET A 346 -16.98 19.69 17.35
C MET A 346 -17.03 21.22 17.37
N SER A 347 -16.60 21.88 16.29
CA SER A 347 -16.66 23.33 16.15
C SER A 347 -18.10 23.84 16.19
N GLN A 348 -19.02 23.20 15.47
CA GLN A 348 -20.46 23.52 15.50
C GLN A 348 -21.01 23.40 16.92
N THR A 349 -20.67 22.33 17.64
CA THR A 349 -21.07 22.12 19.05
C THR A 349 -20.54 23.23 19.96
N ARG A 350 -19.28 23.66 19.79
CA ARG A 350 -18.71 24.79 20.53
C ARG A 350 -19.46 26.09 20.25
N TYR A 351 -19.80 26.37 18.98
CA TYR A 351 -20.57 27.56 18.62
C TYR A 351 -21.99 27.51 19.18
N VAL A 352 -22.66 26.37 19.14
CA VAL A 352 -23.98 26.17 19.76
C VAL A 352 -23.90 26.39 21.28
N LYS A 353 -22.87 25.84 21.94
CA LYS A 353 -22.67 26.05 23.38
C LYS A 353 -22.46 27.53 23.72
N LYS A 354 -21.62 28.24 22.95
CA LYS A 354 -21.44 29.70 23.11
C LYS A 354 -22.73 30.47 22.90
N ILE A 355 -23.54 30.14 21.89
CA ILE A 355 -24.85 30.76 21.64
C ILE A 355 -25.80 30.51 22.82
N ILE A 356 -25.84 29.29 23.37
CA ILE A 356 -26.70 28.96 24.52
C ILE A 356 -26.22 29.69 25.79
N GLU A 357 -24.92 29.76 26.03
CA GLU A 357 -24.34 30.45 27.18
C GLU A 357 -24.63 31.95 27.13
N THR A 358 -24.44 32.60 25.98
CA THR A 358 -24.82 34.00 25.80
C THR A 358 -26.34 34.16 25.97
N GLN A 359 -27.17 33.32 25.36
CA GLN A 359 -28.63 33.36 25.55
C GLN A 359 -29.05 33.19 27.01
N LYS A 360 -28.39 32.32 27.78
CA LYS A 360 -28.65 32.16 29.23
C LYS A 360 -28.29 33.42 30.01
N GLN A 361 -27.14 34.04 29.73
CA GLN A 361 -26.76 35.31 30.35
C GLN A 361 -27.77 36.41 30.00
N TRP A 362 -28.19 36.50 28.74
CA TRP A 362 -29.20 37.46 28.29
C TRP A 362 -30.58 37.21 28.90
N LYS A 363 -31.00 35.95 29.05
CA LYS A 363 -32.25 35.61 29.74
C LYS A 363 -32.23 36.15 31.18
N LYS A 364 -31.10 36.08 31.87
CA LYS A 364 -30.95 36.67 33.22
C LYS A 364 -31.06 38.20 33.19
N VAL A 365 -30.40 38.87 32.23
CA VAL A 365 -30.49 40.34 32.07
C VAL A 365 -31.91 40.78 31.75
N ASN A 366 -32.60 40.07 30.85
CA ASN A 366 -33.98 40.34 30.48
C ASN A 366 -34.96 40.07 31.64
N GLN A 367 -34.76 38.99 32.39
CA GLN A 367 -35.52 38.72 33.62
C GLN A 367 -35.32 39.84 34.65
N PHE A 368 -34.10 40.34 34.82
CA PHE A 368 -33.82 41.45 35.71
C PHE A 368 -34.48 42.75 35.24
N GLY A 369 -34.42 43.06 33.94
CA GLY A 369 -35.15 44.20 33.35
C GLY A 369 -36.67 44.07 33.52
N GLY A 370 -37.22 42.86 33.36
CA GLY A 370 -38.62 42.57 33.63
C GLY A 370 -38.99 42.79 35.10
N ILE A 371 -38.18 42.29 36.04
CA ILE A 371 -38.37 42.53 37.49
C ILE A 371 -38.37 44.03 37.78
N LEU A 372 -37.42 44.81 37.23
CA LEU A 372 -37.37 46.26 37.41
C LEU A 372 -38.65 46.96 36.92
N LEU A 373 -39.21 46.52 35.80
CA LEU A 373 -40.47 47.04 35.28
C LEU A 373 -41.66 46.66 36.16
N TYR A 374 -41.76 45.39 36.58
CA TYR A 374 -42.80 44.94 37.50
C TYR A 374 -42.74 45.69 38.83
N THR A 375 -41.55 45.89 39.40
CA THR A 375 -41.38 46.68 40.62
C THR A 375 -41.77 48.14 40.43
N ALA A 376 -41.43 48.74 39.28
CA ALA A 376 -41.83 50.11 38.97
C ALA A 376 -43.36 50.26 38.86
N ILE A 377 -44.03 49.28 38.24
CA ILE A 377 -45.50 49.24 38.15
C ILE A 377 -46.13 49.09 39.54
N ILE A 378 -45.65 48.16 40.37
CA ILE A 378 -46.19 47.95 41.73
C ILE A 378 -45.99 49.20 42.58
N ILE A 379 -44.80 49.81 42.55
CA ILE A 379 -44.52 51.06 43.28
C ILE A 379 -45.43 52.18 42.78
N SER A 380 -45.66 52.29 41.48
CA SER A 380 -46.59 53.27 40.91
C SER A 380 -48.03 53.04 41.42
N LEU A 381 -48.50 51.80 41.39
CA LEU A 381 -49.84 51.43 41.82
C LEU A 381 -50.04 51.67 43.32
N ALA A 382 -49.06 51.28 44.13
CA ALA A 382 -49.06 51.53 45.58
C ALA A 382 -49.01 53.03 45.90
N SER A 383 -48.24 53.81 45.14
CA SER A 383 -48.18 55.27 45.30
C SER A 383 -49.53 55.93 44.97
N ILE A 384 -50.22 55.46 43.92
CA ILE A 384 -51.57 55.92 43.56
C ILE A 384 -52.56 55.55 44.66
N LEU A 385 -52.56 54.31 45.14
CA LEU A 385 -53.45 53.86 46.22
C LEU A 385 -53.21 54.60 47.54
N LEU A 386 -51.95 54.85 47.91
CA LEU A 386 -51.59 55.66 49.07
C LEU A 386 -52.07 57.10 48.93
N TRP A 387 -51.94 57.69 47.74
CA TRP A 387 -52.43 59.03 47.49
C TRP A 387 -53.97 59.12 47.57
N VAL A 388 -54.68 58.16 46.97
CA VAL A 388 -56.15 58.07 47.02
C VAL A 388 -56.64 57.86 48.47
N THR A 389 -56.01 56.96 49.22
CA THR A 389 -56.38 56.71 50.63
C THR A 389 -56.10 57.92 51.52
N ALA A 390 -54.98 58.63 51.32
CA ALA A 390 -54.67 59.86 52.05
C ALA A 390 -55.72 60.97 51.80
N ILE A 391 -56.29 61.06 50.58
CA ILE A 391 -57.35 62.01 50.25
C ILE A 391 -58.69 61.63 50.90
N ILE A 392 -59.06 60.35 50.85
CA ILE A 392 -60.40 59.90 51.30
C ILE A 392 -60.51 59.83 52.83
N THR A 393 -59.44 59.44 53.53
CA THR A 393 -59.52 59.11 54.97
C THR A 393 -59.22 60.29 55.90
N GLU A 394 -58.71 61.42 55.39
CA GLU A 394 -58.21 62.56 56.19
C GLU A 394 -57.35 62.12 57.40
N ALA A 395 -56.69 60.97 57.29
CA ALA A 395 -56.05 60.34 58.42
C ALA A 395 -54.82 61.18 58.85
N PRO A 396 -54.72 61.61 60.12
CA PRO A 396 -53.67 62.52 60.60
C PRO A 396 -52.25 61.95 60.46
N ILE A 397 -52.13 60.63 60.29
CA ILE A 397 -50.88 59.90 60.07
C ILE A 397 -50.20 60.32 58.74
N PHE A 398 -50.96 60.82 57.76
CA PHE A 398 -50.42 61.25 56.46
C PHE A 398 -50.19 62.77 56.34
N ALA A 399 -50.55 63.56 57.37
CA ALA A 399 -50.45 65.02 57.36
C ALA A 399 -49.00 65.54 57.45
N ASP A 400 -48.10 64.77 58.09
CA ASP A 400 -46.68 65.12 58.23
C ASP A 400 -45.83 64.75 57.01
N ILE A 401 -46.41 64.09 56.00
CA ILE A 401 -45.68 63.69 54.79
C ILE A 401 -45.64 64.87 53.83
N ASN A 402 -44.43 65.38 53.56
CA ASN A 402 -44.22 66.46 52.59
C ASN A 402 -44.35 65.96 51.14
N TRP A 403 -45.59 65.75 50.70
CA TRP A 403 -45.94 65.26 49.37
C TRP A 403 -45.33 66.07 48.22
N LYS A 404 -45.09 67.37 48.43
CA LYS A 404 -44.45 68.26 47.43
C LYS A 404 -43.00 67.87 47.12
N THR A 405 -42.30 67.20 48.02
CA THR A 405 -40.91 66.72 47.80
C THR A 405 -40.82 65.23 47.53
N LEU A 406 -41.75 64.44 48.05
CA LEU A 406 -41.72 62.98 47.94
C LEU A 406 -42.27 62.49 46.58
N LEU A 407 -43.33 63.12 46.06
CA LEU A 407 -43.94 62.75 44.78
C LEU A 407 -42.97 62.92 43.59
N PRO A 408 -42.24 64.04 43.43
CA PRO A 408 -41.29 64.19 42.33
C PRO A 408 -40.14 63.17 42.39
N LYS A 409 -39.64 62.86 43.60
CA LYS A 409 -38.59 61.85 43.80
C LYS A 409 -39.08 60.46 43.38
N LEU A 410 -40.30 60.07 43.79
CA LEU A 410 -40.90 58.81 43.36
C LEU A 410 -41.07 58.75 41.83
N VAL A 411 -41.64 59.79 41.22
CA VAL A 411 -41.83 59.85 39.76
C VAL A 411 -40.50 59.73 39.01
N ILE A 412 -39.43 60.38 39.49
CA ILE A 412 -38.09 60.28 38.90
C ILE A 412 -37.55 58.85 39.05
N THR A 413 -37.62 58.24 40.24
CA THR A 413 -37.11 56.88 40.45
C THR A 413 -37.87 55.82 39.65
N VAL A 414 -39.20 55.92 39.57
CA VAL A 414 -40.05 55.04 38.76
C VAL A 414 -39.76 55.22 37.27
N SER A 415 -39.66 56.46 36.80
CA SER A 415 -39.34 56.77 35.40
C SER A 415 -37.96 56.23 35.02
N LEU A 416 -36.95 56.46 35.86
CA LEU A 416 -35.59 55.99 35.64
C LEU A 416 -35.53 54.45 35.62
N SER A 417 -36.16 53.80 36.61
CA SER A 417 -36.27 52.33 36.67
C SER A 417 -36.99 51.75 35.45
N SER A 418 -38.03 52.42 34.96
CA SER A 418 -38.77 51.99 33.77
C SER A 418 -37.96 52.14 32.49
N VAL A 419 -37.24 53.26 32.32
CA VAL A 419 -36.37 53.47 31.15
C VAL A 419 -35.22 52.47 31.13
N ILE A 420 -34.57 52.24 32.28
CA ILE A 420 -33.48 51.25 32.41
C ILE A 420 -34.03 49.84 32.15
N GLY A 421 -35.17 49.48 32.74
CA GLY A 421 -35.84 48.21 32.51
C GLY A 421 -36.15 47.97 31.04
N LEU A 422 -36.72 48.97 30.35
CA LEU A 422 -37.01 48.92 28.91
C LEU A 422 -35.74 48.81 28.06
N MET A 423 -34.68 49.56 28.39
CA MET A 423 -33.39 49.45 27.68
C MET A 423 -32.78 48.06 27.82
N LEU A 424 -32.77 47.49 29.02
CA LEU A 424 -32.27 46.14 29.27
C LEU A 424 -33.08 45.06 28.55
N MET A 425 -34.40 45.23 28.39
CA MET A 425 -35.23 44.33 27.59
C MET A 425 -35.01 44.48 26.07
N ARG A 426 -34.72 45.70 25.59
CA ARG A 426 -34.60 46.01 24.15
C ARG A 426 -33.20 45.77 23.57
N SER A 427 -32.15 45.70 24.41
CA SER A 427 -30.80 45.36 23.97
C SER A 427 -30.71 43.92 23.45
N THR A 428 -30.91 43.74 22.14
CA THR A 428 -30.62 42.48 21.44
C THR A 428 -29.15 42.48 21.03
N PRO A 429 -28.35 41.46 21.39
CA PRO A 429 -26.91 41.51 21.14
C PRO A 429 -26.58 41.36 19.65
N PRO A 430 -25.77 42.28 19.07
CA PRO A 430 -25.27 42.15 17.70
C PRO A 430 -24.29 40.96 17.54
N MET A 431 -23.66 40.49 18.63
CA MET A 431 -22.68 39.40 18.61
C MET A 431 -23.23 38.02 18.23
N ASN A 432 -24.52 37.77 18.48
CA ASN A 432 -25.13 36.50 18.11
C ASN A 432 -25.14 36.32 16.58
N ARG A 433 -25.23 37.40 15.79
CA ARG A 433 -25.25 37.31 14.31
C ARG A 433 -23.99 36.66 13.75
N LYS A 434 -22.80 36.96 14.30
CA LYS A 434 -21.54 36.35 13.84
C LYS A 434 -21.49 34.84 14.15
N HIS A 435 -21.87 34.44 15.36
CA HIS A 435 -21.91 33.02 15.74
C HIS A 435 -23.02 32.24 15.03
N PHE A 436 -24.18 32.88 14.76
CA PHE A 436 -25.23 32.29 13.93
C PHE A 436 -24.77 32.11 12.49
N LYS A 437 -24.10 33.11 11.89
CA LYS A 437 -23.52 33.00 10.55
C LYS A 437 -22.48 31.88 10.48
N GLN A 438 -21.56 31.81 11.45
CA GLN A 438 -20.58 30.72 11.55
C GLN A 438 -21.24 29.36 11.73
N LYS A 439 -22.28 29.24 12.56
CA LYS A 439 -23.07 28.01 12.70
C LYS A 439 -23.75 27.62 11.39
N GLN A 440 -24.33 28.57 10.67
CA GLN A 440 -25.01 28.34 9.40
C GLN A 440 -24.03 27.85 8.33
N LEU A 441 -22.85 28.48 8.21
CA LEU A 441 -21.77 28.03 7.33
C LEU A 441 -21.33 26.60 7.63
N LEU A 442 -21.11 26.27 8.90
CA LEU A 442 -20.75 24.90 9.32
C LEU A 442 -21.86 23.88 9.05
N THR A 443 -23.13 24.28 9.20
CA THR A 443 -24.29 23.40 8.95
C THR A 443 -24.43 23.13 7.45
N ASN A 444 -24.30 24.16 6.61
CA ASN A 444 -24.30 24.01 5.16
C ASN A 444 -23.16 23.10 4.68
N ALA A 445 -21.96 23.26 5.26
CA ALA A 445 -20.80 22.42 4.95
C ALA A 445 -20.99 20.94 5.32
N LEU A 446 -21.61 20.65 6.47
CA LEU A 446 -21.92 19.28 6.91
C LEU A 446 -23.04 18.63 6.08
N GLU A 447 -24.00 19.43 5.61
CA GLU A 447 -25.11 18.96 4.77
C GLU A 447 -24.75 18.91 3.28
N GLY A 448 -23.55 19.36 2.89
CA GLY A 448 -23.11 19.43 1.49
C GLY A 448 -23.89 20.46 0.65
N LYS A 449 -24.48 21.46 1.30
CA LYS A 449 -25.20 22.56 0.64
C LYS A 449 -24.23 23.68 0.30
N LYS A 450 -24.30 24.19 -0.94
CA LYS A 450 -23.52 25.35 -1.40
C LYS A 450 -24.09 26.63 -0.82
#